data_AF-A0A6A2X1Z4-F1
#
_entry.id   AF-A0A6A2X1Z4-F1
#
_cell.length_a   1.000
_cell.length_b   1.000
_cell.length_c   1.000
_cell.angle_alpha   90.00
_cell.angle_beta   90.00
_cell.angle_gamma   90.00
#
_symmetry.space_group_name_H-M   'P 1'
#
loop_
_entity.id
_entity.type
_entity.pdbx_description
1 polymer ?
#
loop_
_entity_poly.entity_id
_entity_poly.type
_entity_poly.pdbx_seq_one_letter_code
_entity_poly.pdbx_strand_id
1 'polypeptide(L)'
;MITGTSQADCAVLIIDSTTGGFEAGISKDGQTREHALLAFTLGVKQMICCCNKMDATTPKYSKARYDEIVKEVSSYLKKVGYNPEKIPFVPISGFEGDNMIEKSTNLDWYKGPTLLEALDQINEPKRPSDKPLRLPLQDVYKICGIGTVPVGRVETGVLKPGMVVTFGPSGLTTEVKSVEMHHESLPEALPGDNVGFNVKNVAVKDLKRGFVASNSKDDPAKEAANFTSQVIIMNHPGQIGNGYAPVLDCHTSHIAVKFAELLTKIDRRSGKELEKEPKFLKNGDAGMVKMIPTKPMVVETFSEYPALGRFAVRDMRQTVAVGVIKSVEKKDPTGAKVTKSAAKKK
;
A
#
# COMPACT_ATOMS: atom_id res chain seq x y z
N MET A 1 -5.30 -1.50 8.06
CA MET A 1 -5.31 -0.43 7.05
C MET A 1 -4.12 -0.53 6.09
N ILE A 2 -2.89 -0.37 6.56
CA ILE A 2 -1.68 -0.21 5.70
C ILE A 2 -1.57 -1.28 4.60
N THR A 3 -1.67 -2.57 4.94
CA THR A 3 -1.57 -3.68 3.96
C THR A 3 -2.75 -3.75 2.98
N GLY A 4 -3.93 -3.24 3.36
CA GLY A 4 -5.09 -3.18 2.48
C GLY A 4 -5.01 -1.97 1.54
N THR A 5 -4.56 -0.83 2.06
CA THR A 5 -4.38 0.40 1.27
C THR A 5 -3.26 0.27 0.24
N SER A 6 -2.23 -0.55 0.49
CA SER A 6 -1.18 -0.81 -0.52
C SER A 6 -1.69 -1.51 -1.78
N GLN A 7 -2.88 -2.12 -1.74
CA GLN A 7 -3.50 -2.82 -2.86
C GLN A 7 -4.71 -2.07 -3.44
N ALA A 8 -5.10 -0.95 -2.83
CA ALA A 8 -6.32 -0.24 -3.17
C ALA A 8 -6.14 0.66 -4.40
N ASP A 9 -7.12 0.62 -5.30
CA ASP A 9 -7.18 1.50 -6.49
C ASP A 9 -7.86 2.85 -6.17
N CYS A 10 -8.76 2.85 -5.18
CA CYS A 10 -9.46 4.02 -4.64
C CYS A 10 -9.60 3.89 -3.11
N ALA A 11 -9.64 5.02 -2.40
CA ALA A 11 -9.93 5.09 -0.98
C ALA A 11 -11.29 5.78 -0.72
N VAL A 12 -12.15 5.15 0.09
CA VAL A 12 -13.35 5.81 0.62
C VAL A 12 -13.05 6.30 2.03
N LEU A 13 -12.95 7.63 2.20
CA LEU A 13 -12.70 8.28 3.47
C LEU A 13 -14.02 8.63 4.16
N ILE A 14 -14.39 7.86 5.17
CA ILE A 14 -15.58 8.12 6.00
C ILE A 14 -15.25 9.17 7.06
N ILE A 15 -16.06 10.22 7.12
CA ILE A 15 -15.90 11.36 8.03
C ILE A 15 -17.15 11.45 8.89
N ASP A 16 -16.99 11.50 10.21
CA ASP A 16 -18.11 11.73 11.12
C ASP A 16 -18.52 13.20 11.05
N SER A 17 -19.79 13.49 10.73
CA SER A 17 -20.30 14.86 10.58
C SER A 17 -20.88 15.44 11.87
N THR A 18 -21.00 14.64 12.94
CA THR A 18 -21.53 15.10 14.22
C THR A 18 -20.61 16.13 14.87
N THR A 19 -21.20 16.98 15.72
CA THR A 19 -20.44 17.93 16.55
C THR A 19 -19.57 17.16 17.55
N GLY A 20 -18.27 17.46 17.59
CA GLY A 20 -17.27 16.75 18.39
C GLY A 20 -16.66 15.54 17.66
N GLY A 21 -17.47 14.78 16.91
CA GLY A 21 -16.99 13.64 16.12
C GLY A 21 -16.05 14.05 14.99
N PHE A 22 -16.44 15.07 14.22
CA PHE A 22 -15.61 15.64 13.17
C PHE A 22 -14.30 16.20 13.72
N GLU A 23 -14.40 17.03 14.77
CA GLU A 23 -13.27 17.73 15.36
C GLU A 23 -12.25 16.74 15.96
N ALA A 24 -12.73 15.65 16.59
CA ALA A 24 -11.88 14.57 17.06
C ALA A 24 -11.18 13.85 15.90
N GLY A 25 -11.91 13.54 14.82
CA GLY A 25 -11.38 12.83 13.66
C GLY A 25 -10.36 13.64 12.85
N ILE A 26 -10.56 14.95 12.72
CA ILE A 26 -9.66 15.88 12.03
C ILE A 26 -8.60 16.48 12.96
N SER A 27 -8.59 16.13 14.25
CA SER A 27 -7.57 16.59 15.19
C SER A 27 -6.16 16.11 14.81
N LYS A 28 -5.13 16.59 15.52
CA LYS A 28 -3.73 16.19 15.27
C LYS A 28 -3.52 14.68 15.40
N ASP A 29 -4.17 14.07 16.38
CA ASP A 29 -4.10 12.63 16.66
C ASP A 29 -5.30 11.87 16.04
N GLY A 30 -6.08 12.57 15.21
CA GLY A 30 -7.28 12.07 14.57
C GLY A 30 -6.99 11.18 13.37
N GLN A 31 -7.77 10.11 13.24
CA GLN A 31 -7.57 9.10 12.21
C GLN A 31 -7.90 9.58 10.80
N THR A 32 -8.77 10.58 10.61
CA THR A 32 -9.10 11.12 9.28
C THR A 32 -7.87 11.69 8.60
N ARG A 33 -7.01 12.38 9.36
CA ARG A 33 -5.75 12.94 8.86
C ARG A 33 -4.74 11.85 8.54
N GLU A 34 -4.54 10.93 9.48
CA GLU A 34 -3.61 9.81 9.32
C GLU A 34 -3.98 8.96 8.10
N HIS A 35 -5.24 8.54 7.98
CA HIS A 35 -5.71 7.69 6.89
C HIS A 35 -5.57 8.35 5.51
N ALA A 36 -5.91 9.64 5.39
CA ALA A 36 -5.77 10.35 4.12
C ALA A 36 -4.30 10.45 3.67
N LEU A 37 -3.40 10.71 4.61
CA LEU A 37 -1.96 10.80 4.34
C LEU A 37 -1.34 9.43 4.04
N LEU A 38 -1.78 8.38 4.75
CA LEU A 38 -1.41 7.00 4.45
C LEU A 38 -1.86 6.59 3.05
N ALA A 39 -3.12 6.85 2.70
CA ALA A 39 -3.66 6.55 1.36
C ALA A 39 -2.84 7.23 0.26
N PHE A 40 -2.53 8.52 0.43
CA PHE A 40 -1.74 9.26 -0.56
C PHE A 40 -0.32 8.71 -0.68
N THR A 41 0.32 8.38 0.45
CA THR A 41 1.70 7.90 0.44
C THR A 41 1.81 6.48 -0.09
N LEU A 42 0.82 5.65 0.21
CA LEU A 42 0.62 4.33 -0.40
C LEU A 42 0.13 4.44 -1.85
N GLY A 43 -0.02 5.67 -2.35
CA GLY A 43 -0.25 6.06 -3.74
C GLY A 43 -1.59 5.69 -4.31
N VAL A 44 -2.59 5.61 -3.43
CA VAL A 44 -3.99 5.70 -3.78
C VAL A 44 -4.27 7.15 -4.17
N LYS A 45 -4.39 7.41 -5.47
CA LYS A 45 -4.56 8.78 -5.99
C LYS A 45 -6.03 9.19 -6.14
N GLN A 46 -6.94 8.22 -6.12
CA GLN A 46 -8.38 8.43 -6.23
C GLN A 46 -9.01 8.26 -4.85
N MET A 47 -9.82 9.23 -4.44
CA MET A 47 -10.46 9.24 -3.13
C MET A 47 -11.88 9.75 -3.26
N ILE A 48 -12.79 9.15 -2.49
CA ILE A 48 -14.16 9.60 -2.28
C ILE A 48 -14.28 9.97 -0.79
N CYS A 49 -14.77 11.17 -0.48
CA CYS A 49 -15.00 11.59 0.89
C CYS A 49 -16.49 11.48 1.22
N CYS A 50 -16.83 10.67 2.23
CA CYS A 50 -18.21 10.53 2.68
C CYS A 50 -18.39 11.27 4.01
N CYS A 51 -19.22 12.32 4.00
CA CYS A 51 -19.65 13.00 5.22
C CYS A 51 -20.79 12.18 5.81
N ASN A 52 -20.47 11.28 6.72
CA ASN A 52 -21.39 10.32 7.31
C ASN A 52 -22.10 10.88 8.55
N LYS A 53 -23.21 10.25 8.96
CA LYS A 53 -24.08 10.66 10.08
C LYS A 53 -24.71 12.04 9.87
N MET A 54 -25.11 12.37 8.65
CA MET A 54 -25.82 13.63 8.35
C MET A 54 -27.16 13.73 9.07
N ASP A 55 -27.80 12.60 9.37
CA ASP A 55 -29.01 12.49 10.20
C ASP A 55 -28.84 12.98 11.65
N ALA A 56 -27.59 13.00 12.13
CA ALA A 56 -27.22 13.34 13.51
C ALA A 56 -26.54 14.72 13.63
N THR A 57 -26.54 15.53 12.57
CA THR A 57 -26.09 16.93 12.65
C THR A 57 -27.11 17.80 13.38
N THR A 58 -26.70 18.99 13.82
CA THR A 58 -27.59 19.98 14.44
C THR A 58 -27.57 21.28 13.62
N PRO A 59 -28.65 21.64 12.90
CA PRO A 59 -29.88 20.86 12.66
C PRO A 59 -29.62 19.59 11.82
N LYS A 60 -30.56 18.64 11.81
CA LYS A 60 -30.43 17.39 11.02
C LYS A 60 -30.24 17.72 9.53
N TYR A 61 -29.36 16.98 8.86
CA TYR A 61 -29.02 17.14 7.45
C TYR A 61 -28.55 18.56 7.08
N SER A 62 -27.77 19.19 7.98
CA SER A 62 -27.33 20.59 7.85
C SER A 62 -26.35 20.77 6.69
N LYS A 63 -26.77 21.55 5.69
CA LYS A 63 -25.90 22.01 4.59
C LYS A 63 -24.70 22.81 5.10
N ALA A 64 -24.92 23.69 6.09
CA ALA A 64 -23.85 24.52 6.64
C ALA A 64 -22.74 23.67 7.28
N ARG A 65 -23.13 22.60 7.99
CA ARG A 65 -22.17 21.64 8.56
C ARG A 65 -21.42 20.87 7.49
N TYR A 66 -22.11 20.43 6.44
CA TYR A 66 -21.46 19.80 5.29
C TYR A 66 -20.44 20.74 4.63
N ASP A 67 -20.82 21.99 4.34
CA ASP A 67 -19.94 22.97 3.68
C ASP A 67 -18.69 23.27 4.54
N GLU A 68 -18.83 23.34 5.87
CA GLU A 68 -17.72 23.46 6.81
C GLU A 68 -16.74 22.28 6.72
N ILE A 69 -17.25 21.05 6.82
CA ILE A 69 -16.46 19.82 6.74
C ILE A 69 -15.73 19.75 5.39
N VAL A 70 -16.44 20.00 4.29
CA VAL A 70 -15.87 19.99 2.94
C VAL A 70 -14.72 20.98 2.84
N LYS A 71 -14.88 22.21 3.36
CA LYS A 71 -13.85 23.24 3.32
C LYS A 71 -12.60 22.84 4.11
N GLU A 72 -12.78 22.37 5.35
CA GLU A 72 -11.65 21.98 6.21
C GLU A 72 -10.90 20.76 5.67
N VAL A 73 -11.64 19.72 5.28
CA VAL A 73 -11.07 18.48 4.75
C VAL A 73 -10.39 18.75 3.40
N SER A 74 -11.00 19.54 2.52
CA SER A 74 -10.36 19.94 1.25
C SER A 74 -9.04 20.68 1.47
N SER A 75 -8.98 21.59 2.44
CA SER A 75 -7.75 22.30 2.81
C SER A 75 -6.67 21.32 3.30
N TYR A 76 -7.05 20.33 4.09
CA TYR A 76 -6.12 19.29 4.55
C TYR A 76 -5.65 18.37 3.42
N LEU A 77 -6.56 17.85 2.59
CA LEU A 77 -6.25 16.98 1.46
C LEU A 77 -5.32 17.66 0.45
N LYS A 78 -5.51 18.97 0.21
CA LYS A 78 -4.59 19.77 -0.60
C LYS A 78 -3.18 19.85 0.00
N LYS A 79 -3.05 19.91 1.34
CA LYS A 79 -1.76 19.88 2.03
C LYS A 79 -1.10 18.50 1.97
N VAL A 80 -1.90 17.42 1.95
CA VAL A 80 -1.42 16.04 1.78
C VAL A 80 -0.85 15.83 0.38
N GLY A 81 -1.52 16.36 -0.64
CA GLY A 81 -1.09 16.30 -2.04
C GLY A 81 -2.19 15.93 -3.04
N TYR A 82 -3.43 15.70 -2.57
CA TYR A 82 -4.57 15.48 -3.46
C TYR A 82 -5.01 16.77 -4.15
N ASN A 83 -5.72 16.64 -5.27
CA ASN A 83 -6.51 17.73 -5.84
C ASN A 83 -7.96 17.62 -5.34
N PRO A 84 -8.43 18.49 -4.42
CA PRO A 84 -9.79 18.42 -3.88
C PRO A 84 -10.89 18.57 -4.93
N GLU A 85 -10.63 19.24 -6.05
CA GLU A 85 -11.60 19.43 -7.14
C GLU A 85 -11.98 18.11 -7.84
N LYS A 86 -11.11 17.09 -7.73
CA LYS A 86 -11.34 15.75 -8.30
C LYS A 86 -11.92 14.77 -7.28
N ILE A 87 -12.12 15.20 -6.03
CA ILE A 87 -12.59 14.33 -4.95
C ILE A 87 -14.08 14.62 -4.73
N PRO A 88 -14.97 13.66 -5.01
CA PRO A 88 -16.37 13.81 -4.67
C PRO A 88 -16.55 13.79 -3.15
N PHE A 89 -17.29 14.78 -2.64
CA PHE A 89 -17.77 14.82 -1.27
C PHE A 89 -19.25 14.44 -1.26
N VAL A 90 -19.57 13.28 -0.70
CA VAL A 90 -20.94 12.74 -0.66
C VAL A 90 -21.47 12.82 0.78
N PRO A 91 -22.52 13.63 1.06
CA PRO A 91 -23.21 13.58 2.34
C PRO A 91 -24.07 12.33 2.40
N ILE A 92 -23.84 11.48 3.41
CA ILE A 92 -24.54 10.20 3.58
C ILE A 92 -25.04 10.02 5.02
N SER A 93 -26.00 9.11 5.19
CA SER A 93 -26.21 8.41 6.46
C SER A 93 -26.05 6.92 6.21
N GLY A 94 -24.98 6.32 6.72
CA GLY A 94 -24.81 4.87 6.63
C GLY A 94 -25.83 4.08 7.44
N PHE A 95 -26.51 4.72 8.40
CA PHE A 95 -27.54 4.08 9.24
C PHE A 95 -28.91 4.13 8.57
N GLU A 96 -29.32 5.31 8.09
CA GLU A 96 -30.62 5.51 7.43
C GLU A 96 -30.59 5.13 5.94
N GLY A 97 -29.41 4.99 5.34
CA GLY A 97 -29.22 4.66 3.91
C GLY A 97 -29.21 5.87 2.97
N ASP A 98 -29.34 7.09 3.49
CA ASP A 98 -29.37 8.32 2.69
C ASP A 98 -28.13 8.47 1.79
N ASN A 99 -28.35 8.68 0.48
CA ASN A 99 -27.31 8.87 -0.55
C ASN A 99 -26.28 7.73 -0.67
N MET A 100 -26.56 6.54 -0.12
CA MET A 100 -25.71 5.37 -0.29
C MET A 100 -25.83 4.78 -1.70
N ILE A 101 -27.06 4.50 -2.12
CA ILE A 101 -27.40 3.92 -3.43
C ILE A 101 -28.31 4.89 -4.17
N GLU A 102 -29.41 5.28 -3.53
CA GLU A 102 -30.42 6.20 -4.07
C GLU A 102 -30.28 7.60 -3.45
N LYS A 103 -30.79 8.61 -4.17
CA LYS A 103 -30.78 9.99 -3.69
C LYS A 103 -31.76 10.17 -2.54
N SER A 104 -31.28 10.79 -1.46
CA SER A 104 -32.08 11.10 -0.28
C SER A 104 -32.99 12.31 -0.50
N THR A 105 -34.24 12.21 -0.02
CA THR A 105 -35.17 13.34 0.09
C THR A 105 -34.88 14.25 1.30
N ASN A 106 -34.01 13.83 2.22
CA ASN A 106 -33.60 14.65 3.37
C ASN A 106 -32.45 15.61 3.02
N LEU A 107 -31.82 15.41 1.86
CA LEU A 107 -30.65 16.14 1.39
C LEU A 107 -30.94 16.85 0.06
N ASP A 108 -32.13 17.46 -0.09
CA ASP A 108 -32.59 18.12 -1.33
C ASP A 108 -31.63 19.19 -1.86
N TRP A 109 -30.84 19.80 -0.98
CA TRP A 109 -29.83 20.80 -1.32
C TRP A 109 -28.59 20.20 -1.99
N TYR A 110 -28.35 18.90 -1.87
CA TYR A 110 -27.23 18.21 -2.50
C TYR A 110 -27.61 17.75 -3.91
N LYS A 111 -26.85 18.19 -4.91
CA LYS A 111 -27.09 17.85 -6.33
C LYS A 111 -26.00 16.95 -6.94
N GLY A 112 -25.06 16.49 -6.12
CA GLY A 112 -23.98 15.61 -6.55
C GLY A 112 -24.40 14.14 -6.69
N PRO A 113 -23.42 13.24 -6.93
CA PRO A 113 -23.66 11.81 -7.05
C PRO A 113 -23.94 11.13 -5.71
N THR A 114 -24.65 10.01 -5.71
CA THR A 114 -24.69 9.07 -4.56
C THR A 114 -23.33 8.40 -4.37
N LEU A 115 -23.15 7.67 -3.26
CA LEU A 115 -21.91 6.92 -3.05
C LEU A 115 -21.69 5.86 -4.13
N LEU A 116 -22.73 5.14 -4.55
CA LEU A 116 -22.64 4.17 -5.65
C LEU A 116 -22.26 4.86 -6.97
N GLU A 117 -22.93 5.96 -7.33
CA GLU A 117 -22.60 6.72 -8.54
C GLU A 117 -21.16 7.27 -8.49
N ALA A 118 -20.67 7.68 -7.31
CA ALA A 118 -19.30 8.15 -7.13
C ALA A 118 -18.26 7.01 -7.28
N LEU A 119 -18.62 5.79 -6.89
CA LEU A 119 -17.78 4.60 -7.09
C LEU A 119 -17.70 4.22 -8.57
N ASP A 120 -18.82 4.30 -9.29
CA ASP A 120 -18.86 4.02 -10.75
C ASP A 120 -18.06 5.04 -11.57
N GLN A 121 -17.83 6.25 -11.02
CA GLN A 121 -17.02 7.30 -11.64
C GLN A 121 -15.50 7.13 -11.43
N ILE A 122 -15.07 6.13 -10.65
CA ILE A 122 -13.65 5.87 -10.43
C ILE A 122 -13.01 5.37 -11.73
N ASN A 123 -11.89 5.99 -12.11
CA ASN A 123 -11.17 5.57 -13.30
C ASN A 123 -10.45 4.25 -13.03
N GLU A 124 -10.64 3.29 -13.93
CA GLU A 124 -9.89 2.04 -13.88
C GLU A 124 -8.38 2.33 -14.03
N PRO A 125 -7.53 1.84 -13.11
CA PRO A 125 -6.10 2.02 -13.23
C PRO A 125 -5.57 1.14 -14.37
N LYS A 126 -4.61 1.66 -15.14
CA LYS A 126 -3.89 0.84 -16.12
C LYS A 126 -3.17 -0.29 -15.39
N ARG A 127 -3.65 -1.52 -15.57
CA ARG A 127 -3.03 -2.72 -15.01
C ARG A 127 -1.65 -2.93 -15.65
N PRO A 128 -0.56 -3.08 -14.86
CA PRO A 128 0.80 -3.20 -15.39
C PRO A 128 1.12 -4.63 -15.88
N SER A 129 0.36 -5.12 -16.86
CA SER A 129 0.54 -6.47 -17.46
C SER A 129 1.85 -6.61 -18.22
N ASP A 130 2.34 -5.51 -18.80
CA ASP A 130 3.54 -5.48 -19.63
C ASP A 130 4.84 -5.43 -18.81
N LYS A 131 4.74 -5.26 -17.49
CA LYS A 131 5.90 -5.25 -16.59
C LYS A 131 6.27 -6.68 -16.18
N PRO A 132 7.51 -6.93 -15.73
CA PRO A 132 7.85 -8.24 -15.18
C PRO A 132 6.99 -8.62 -13.97
N LEU A 133 6.85 -9.93 -13.76
CA LEU A 133 5.99 -10.48 -12.70
C LEU A 133 6.50 -10.07 -11.30
N ARG A 134 5.61 -9.50 -10.48
CA ARG A 134 5.78 -9.36 -9.03
C ARG A 134 4.51 -9.78 -8.31
N LEU A 135 4.61 -10.81 -7.49
CA LEU A 135 3.50 -11.35 -6.69
C LEU A 135 3.99 -11.55 -5.25
N PRO A 136 3.80 -10.56 -4.36
CA PRO A 136 4.08 -10.70 -2.94
C PRO A 136 3.18 -11.74 -2.29
N LEU A 137 3.78 -12.68 -1.57
CA LEU A 137 3.07 -13.74 -0.87
C LEU A 137 2.40 -13.19 0.38
N GLN A 138 1.11 -13.45 0.51
CA GLN A 138 0.32 -13.16 1.68
C GLN A 138 0.32 -14.34 2.65
N ASP A 139 0.09 -15.54 2.13
CA ASP A 139 0.06 -16.79 2.90
C ASP A 139 0.60 -17.97 2.08
N VAL A 140 0.95 -19.05 2.75
CA VAL A 140 1.43 -20.29 2.11
C VAL A 140 0.78 -21.49 2.78
N TYR A 141 0.01 -22.25 2.01
CA TYR A 141 -0.74 -23.41 2.50
C TYR A 141 -0.12 -24.73 2.05
N LYS A 142 -0.33 -25.77 2.85
CA LYS A 142 -0.12 -27.17 2.46
C LYS A 142 -1.48 -27.80 2.22
N ILE A 143 -1.81 -28.11 0.97
CA ILE A 143 -3.07 -28.78 0.62
C ILE A 143 -2.79 -30.26 0.39
N CYS A 144 -3.56 -31.14 1.03
CA CYS A 144 -3.42 -32.59 0.88
C CYS A 144 -3.67 -32.99 -0.59
N GLY A 145 -2.81 -33.84 -1.15
CA GLY A 145 -2.89 -34.27 -2.57
C GLY A 145 -2.39 -33.25 -3.60
N ILE A 146 -2.35 -31.96 -3.28
CA ILE A 146 -1.92 -30.89 -4.20
C ILE A 146 -0.48 -30.44 -3.90
N GLY A 147 -0.12 -30.28 -2.63
CA GLY A 147 1.21 -29.82 -2.19
C GLY A 147 1.20 -28.38 -1.67
N THR A 148 2.25 -27.63 -2.01
CA THR A 148 2.45 -26.25 -1.52
C THR A 148 1.75 -25.25 -2.43
N VAL A 149 0.89 -24.42 -1.85
CA VAL A 149 0.11 -23.39 -2.54
C VAL A 149 0.33 -22.04 -1.87
N PRO A 150 1.22 -21.19 -2.42
CA PRO A 150 1.30 -19.79 -2.05
C PRO A 150 0.07 -19.04 -2.55
N VAL A 151 -0.35 -18.04 -1.77
CA VAL A 151 -1.44 -17.13 -2.08
C VAL A 151 -0.95 -15.70 -2.04
N GLY A 152 -1.36 -14.89 -3.00
CA GLY A 152 -1.06 -13.46 -3.02
C GLY A 152 -1.72 -12.77 -4.20
N ARG A 153 -1.52 -11.46 -4.27
CA ARG A 153 -2.02 -10.61 -5.34
C ARG A 153 -0.96 -10.41 -6.40
N VAL A 154 -1.33 -10.54 -7.67
CA VAL A 154 -0.45 -10.14 -8.78
C VAL A 154 -0.39 -8.62 -8.80
N GLU A 155 0.78 -8.03 -8.54
CA GLU A 155 0.96 -6.57 -8.54
C GLU A 155 1.41 -6.06 -9.91
N THR A 156 2.29 -6.81 -10.59
CA THR A 156 2.74 -6.53 -11.96
C THR A 156 2.94 -7.82 -12.75
N GLY A 157 2.88 -7.73 -14.07
CA GLY A 157 3.08 -8.84 -14.99
C GLY A 157 1.94 -9.85 -14.98
N VAL A 158 2.21 -11.02 -15.56
CA VAL A 158 1.24 -12.10 -15.71
C VAL A 158 1.80 -13.39 -15.13
N LEU A 159 0.97 -14.14 -14.41
CA LEU A 159 1.30 -15.48 -13.92
C LEU A 159 0.51 -16.52 -14.71
N LYS A 160 1.20 -17.49 -15.31
CA LYS A 160 0.57 -18.60 -16.05
C LYS A 160 1.01 -19.95 -15.50
N PRO A 161 0.15 -20.98 -15.53
CA PRO A 161 0.57 -22.36 -15.35
C PRO A 161 1.74 -22.70 -16.29
N GLY A 162 2.71 -23.46 -15.77
CA GLY A 162 3.90 -23.88 -16.51
C GLY A 162 5.05 -22.87 -16.52
N MET A 163 4.85 -21.63 -16.04
CA MET A 163 5.93 -20.66 -15.84
C MET A 163 6.93 -21.13 -14.79
N VAL A 164 8.19 -20.76 -14.98
CA VAL A 164 9.24 -20.94 -13.98
C VAL A 164 9.36 -19.64 -13.19
N VAL A 165 9.12 -19.73 -11.89
CA VAL A 165 9.11 -18.59 -10.97
C VAL A 165 10.23 -18.69 -9.95
N THR A 166 10.79 -17.53 -9.61
CA THR A 166 11.80 -17.35 -8.56
C THR A 166 11.18 -16.62 -7.38
N PHE A 167 11.43 -17.12 -6.17
CA PHE A 167 10.99 -16.54 -4.91
C PHE A 167 12.12 -15.77 -4.23
N GLY A 168 12.08 -14.45 -4.31
CA GLY A 168 12.91 -13.56 -3.51
C GLY A 168 12.43 -13.53 -2.05
N PRO A 169 13.32 -13.35 -1.05
CA PRO A 169 14.76 -13.13 -1.17
C PRO A 169 15.58 -14.43 -1.35
N SER A 170 14.99 -15.61 -1.15
CA SER A 170 15.72 -16.90 -1.14
C SER A 170 16.36 -17.31 -2.48
N GLY A 171 15.87 -16.78 -3.60
CA GLY A 171 16.24 -17.20 -4.95
C GLY A 171 15.72 -18.59 -5.35
N LEU A 172 14.89 -19.23 -4.51
CA LEU A 172 14.32 -20.55 -4.81
C LEU A 172 13.55 -20.49 -6.12
N THR A 173 13.83 -21.42 -7.02
CA THR A 173 13.22 -21.43 -8.36
C THR A 173 12.44 -22.71 -8.63
N THR A 174 11.18 -22.59 -9.06
CA THR A 174 10.29 -23.72 -9.34
C THR A 174 9.30 -23.45 -10.47
N GLU A 175 8.64 -24.51 -10.93
CA GLU A 175 7.58 -24.45 -11.92
C GLU A 175 6.22 -24.33 -11.25
N VAL A 176 5.39 -23.41 -11.74
CA VAL A 176 3.98 -23.27 -11.40
C VAL A 176 3.18 -24.34 -12.13
N LYS A 177 2.30 -25.06 -11.43
CA LYS A 177 1.48 -26.12 -12.04
C LYS A 177 0.08 -25.72 -12.40
N SER A 178 -0.57 -25.01 -11.50
CA SER A 178 -1.91 -24.47 -11.66
C SER A 178 -1.96 -23.12 -10.99
N VAL A 179 -2.90 -22.29 -11.44
CA VAL A 179 -3.25 -21.00 -10.84
C VAL A 179 -4.76 -21.03 -10.67
N GLU A 180 -5.23 -20.63 -9.49
CA GLU A 180 -6.64 -20.69 -9.11
C GLU A 180 -7.07 -19.39 -8.43
N MET A 181 -8.30 -18.95 -8.72
CA MET A 181 -8.97 -17.83 -8.06
C MET A 181 -10.39 -18.29 -7.71
N HIS A 182 -10.82 -18.10 -6.46
CA HIS A 182 -12.15 -18.53 -5.99
C HIS A 182 -12.49 -20.00 -6.31
N HIS A 183 -11.50 -20.90 -6.23
CA HIS A 183 -11.61 -22.34 -6.54
C HIS A 183 -11.83 -22.69 -8.03
N GLU A 184 -11.65 -21.73 -8.93
CA GLU A 184 -11.66 -21.96 -10.37
C GLU A 184 -10.25 -21.86 -10.95
N SER A 185 -9.91 -22.78 -11.85
CA SER A 185 -8.61 -22.77 -12.54
C SER A 185 -8.54 -21.66 -13.57
N LEU A 186 -7.44 -20.91 -13.56
CA LEU A 186 -7.19 -19.81 -14.48
C LEU A 186 -6.09 -20.18 -15.49
N PRO A 187 -6.27 -19.84 -16.79
CA PRO A 187 -5.22 -19.99 -17.79
C PRO A 187 -4.08 -18.98 -17.58
N GLU A 188 -4.40 -17.82 -17.02
CA GLU A 188 -3.46 -16.78 -16.61
C GLU A 188 -4.08 -15.91 -15.52
N ALA A 189 -3.25 -15.33 -14.66
CA ALA A 189 -3.64 -14.33 -13.67
C ALA A 189 -2.98 -13.00 -13.99
N LEU A 190 -3.80 -11.95 -13.97
CA LEU A 190 -3.44 -10.59 -14.37
C LEU A 190 -3.25 -9.70 -13.14
N PRO A 191 -2.63 -8.51 -13.28
CA PRO A 191 -2.46 -7.61 -12.16
C PRO A 191 -3.82 -7.21 -11.54
N GLY A 192 -3.93 -7.35 -10.22
CA GLY A 192 -5.16 -7.16 -9.48
C GLY A 192 -5.74 -8.45 -8.91
N ASP A 193 -5.50 -9.59 -9.57
CA ASP A 193 -6.07 -10.88 -9.17
C ASP A 193 -5.43 -11.40 -7.89
N ASN A 194 -6.28 -11.88 -6.98
CA ASN A 194 -5.86 -12.59 -5.77
C ASN A 194 -5.91 -14.09 -6.05
N VAL A 195 -4.74 -14.72 -6.18
CA VAL A 195 -4.65 -16.10 -6.67
C VAL A 195 -3.88 -17.00 -5.71
N GLY A 196 -4.30 -18.25 -5.66
CA GLY A 196 -3.50 -19.36 -5.14
C GLY A 196 -2.85 -20.09 -6.32
N PHE A 197 -1.58 -20.46 -6.21
CA PHE A 197 -0.92 -21.18 -7.30
C PHE A 197 -0.11 -22.36 -6.78
N ASN A 198 -0.21 -23.52 -7.44
CA ASN A 198 0.52 -24.71 -7.02
C ASN A 198 1.97 -24.68 -7.51
N VAL A 199 2.91 -25.02 -6.63
CA VAL A 199 4.33 -25.15 -6.97
C VAL A 199 4.89 -26.53 -6.63
N LYS A 200 5.71 -27.08 -7.52
CA LYS A 200 6.31 -28.41 -7.31
C LYS A 200 7.58 -28.37 -6.48
N ASN A 201 7.79 -29.43 -5.69
CA ASN A 201 9.06 -29.71 -5.01
C ASN A 201 9.54 -28.57 -4.09
N VAL A 202 8.62 -27.80 -3.51
CA VAL A 202 8.90 -26.76 -2.52
C VAL A 202 8.17 -27.12 -1.24
N ALA A 203 8.87 -27.12 -0.09
CA ALA A 203 8.20 -27.32 1.18
C ALA A 203 7.58 -26.00 1.66
N VAL A 204 6.45 -26.06 2.37
CA VAL A 204 5.80 -24.85 2.93
C VAL A 204 6.76 -24.02 3.78
N LYS A 205 7.66 -24.66 4.53
CA LYS A 205 8.68 -23.98 5.36
C LYS A 205 9.71 -23.17 4.57
N ASP A 206 9.86 -23.42 3.27
CA ASP A 206 10.84 -22.74 2.42
C ASP A 206 10.27 -21.40 1.89
N LEU A 207 8.96 -21.16 2.03
CA LEU A 207 8.27 -19.94 1.63
C LEU A 207 7.57 -19.33 2.84
N LYS A 208 7.43 -18.01 2.85
CA LYS A 208 6.70 -17.31 3.91
C LYS A 208 6.07 -16.03 3.39
N ARG A 209 5.12 -15.50 4.15
CA ARG A 209 4.59 -14.15 3.95
C ARG A 209 5.72 -13.14 3.82
N GLY A 210 5.58 -12.21 2.87
CA GLY A 210 6.60 -11.21 2.54
C GLY A 210 7.61 -11.66 1.48
N PHE A 211 7.65 -12.93 1.09
CA PHE A 211 8.41 -13.33 -0.09
C PHE A 211 7.73 -12.82 -1.37
N VAL A 212 8.49 -12.69 -2.45
CA VAL A 212 7.98 -12.18 -3.72
C VAL A 212 8.26 -13.21 -4.81
N ALA A 213 7.21 -13.72 -5.43
CA ALA A 213 7.31 -14.53 -6.64
C ALA A 213 7.47 -13.63 -7.86
N SER A 214 8.33 -14.06 -8.78
CA SER A 214 8.70 -13.34 -10.01
C SER A 214 9.03 -14.32 -11.12
N ASN A 215 9.02 -13.89 -12.38
CA ASN A 215 9.42 -14.74 -13.49
C ASN A 215 10.95 -14.95 -13.47
N SER A 216 11.41 -16.20 -13.49
CA SER A 216 12.84 -16.49 -13.43
C SER A 216 13.63 -16.03 -14.65
N LYS A 217 12.96 -15.84 -15.79
CA LYS A 217 13.58 -15.44 -17.07
C LYS A 217 13.47 -13.95 -17.37
N ASP A 218 12.73 -13.20 -16.54
CA ASP A 218 12.41 -11.80 -16.78
C ASP A 218 12.42 -11.02 -15.46
N ASP A 219 13.53 -10.33 -15.21
CA ASP A 219 13.84 -9.57 -13.99
C ASP A 219 13.39 -10.25 -12.67
N PRO A 220 14.06 -11.33 -12.23
CA PRO A 220 13.68 -12.03 -11.01
C PRO A 220 13.90 -11.17 -9.75
N ALA A 221 12.97 -11.24 -8.81
CA ALA A 221 13.03 -10.56 -7.52
C ALA A 221 14.21 -11.07 -6.68
N LYS A 222 15.03 -10.14 -6.17
CA LYS A 222 16.24 -10.43 -5.37
C LYS A 222 16.14 -9.82 -3.97
N GLU A 223 16.96 -10.33 -3.05
CA GLU A 223 17.14 -9.72 -1.73
C GLU A 223 17.74 -8.31 -1.85
N ALA A 224 17.24 -7.37 -1.06
CA ALA A 224 17.85 -6.05 -0.92
C ALA A 224 18.96 -6.10 0.15
N ALA A 225 20.18 -5.74 -0.22
CA ALA A 225 21.28 -5.51 0.70
C ALA A 225 21.05 -4.25 1.54
N ASN A 226 20.72 -3.17 0.85
CA ASN A 226 20.28 -1.91 1.40
C ASN A 226 19.44 -1.18 0.35
N PHE A 227 18.74 -0.14 0.78
CA PHE A 227 17.97 0.69 -0.13
C PHE A 227 17.92 2.12 0.38
N THR A 228 17.87 3.08 -0.54
CA THR A 228 17.72 4.49 -0.22
C THR A 228 16.28 4.88 -0.47
N SER A 229 15.68 5.54 0.52
CA SER A 229 14.28 5.93 0.48
C SER A 229 14.09 7.39 0.86
N GLN A 230 13.08 8.00 0.26
CA GLN A 230 12.55 9.27 0.70
C GLN A 230 11.52 8.98 1.79
N VAL A 231 11.74 9.46 3.00
CA VAL A 231 10.82 9.31 4.14
C VAL A 231 10.23 10.66 4.55
N ILE A 232 9.02 10.60 5.09
CA ILE A 232 8.35 11.72 5.75
C ILE A 232 8.05 11.27 7.17
N ILE A 233 8.60 11.96 8.17
CA ILE A 233 8.40 11.65 9.58
C ILE A 233 7.08 12.24 10.03
N MET A 234 6.30 11.43 10.74
CA MET A 234 4.96 11.76 11.19
C MET A 234 4.75 11.25 12.60
N ASN A 235 4.07 12.02 13.45
CA ASN A 235 3.60 11.54 14.77
C ASN A 235 4.67 10.92 15.68
N HIS A 236 5.96 11.16 15.42
CA HIS A 236 7.05 10.70 16.27
C HIS A 236 7.30 11.72 17.41
N PRO A 237 7.32 11.30 18.69
CA PRO A 237 7.43 12.22 19.84
C PRO A 237 8.85 12.76 20.06
N GLY A 238 9.86 12.05 19.57
CA GLY A 238 11.27 12.40 19.72
C GLY A 238 11.97 12.71 18.40
N GLN A 239 13.27 12.47 18.38
CA GLN A 239 14.15 12.63 17.22
C GLN A 239 14.57 11.26 16.69
N ILE A 240 14.65 11.12 15.36
CA ILE A 240 15.11 9.91 14.68
C ILE A 240 16.52 10.17 14.17
N GLY A 241 17.50 9.44 14.70
CA GLY A 241 18.91 9.52 14.28
C GLY A 241 19.39 8.25 13.58
N ASN A 242 20.66 8.27 13.15
CA ASN A 242 21.33 7.07 12.64
C ASN A 242 21.27 5.94 13.69
N GLY A 243 20.95 4.74 13.21
CA GLY A 243 20.82 3.54 14.04
C GLY A 243 19.39 3.24 14.53
N TYR A 244 18.43 4.16 14.32
CA TYR A 244 17.02 3.89 14.60
C TYR A 244 16.53 2.65 13.83
N ALA A 245 15.87 1.71 14.52
CA ALA A 245 15.51 0.41 13.96
C ALA A 245 14.03 0.06 14.15
N PRO A 246 13.12 0.81 13.49
CA PRO A 246 11.68 0.55 13.54
C PRO A 246 11.28 -0.65 12.68
N VAL A 247 10.01 -1.02 12.73
CA VAL A 247 9.43 -2.01 11.82
C VAL A 247 8.93 -1.34 10.55
N LEU A 248 9.31 -1.88 9.39
CA LEU A 248 8.82 -1.48 8.08
C LEU A 248 7.72 -2.44 7.62
N ASP A 249 6.57 -1.88 7.28
CA ASP A 249 5.51 -2.53 6.52
C ASP A 249 5.65 -2.15 5.04
N CYS A 250 6.10 -3.08 4.20
CA CYS A 250 6.23 -2.89 2.76
C CYS A 250 5.54 -4.07 2.08
N HIS A 251 4.59 -3.83 1.17
CA HIS A 251 3.71 -4.86 0.61
C HIS A 251 3.14 -5.81 1.69
N THR A 252 3.47 -7.10 1.63
CA THR A 252 3.16 -8.14 2.62
C THR A 252 4.27 -8.39 3.64
N SER A 253 5.44 -7.77 3.47
CA SER A 253 6.59 -7.85 4.39
C SER A 253 6.39 -6.99 5.62
N HIS A 254 6.80 -7.54 6.77
CA HIS A 254 6.81 -6.88 8.08
C HIS A 254 8.17 -7.17 8.74
N ILE A 255 9.14 -6.27 8.54
CA ILE A 255 10.55 -6.52 8.89
C ILE A 255 11.16 -5.28 9.56
N ALA A 256 11.93 -5.48 10.64
CA ALA A 256 12.69 -4.40 11.25
C ALA A 256 13.82 -3.93 10.33
N VAL A 257 13.98 -2.63 10.17
CA VAL A 257 14.94 -2.03 9.24
C VAL A 257 15.72 -0.94 9.96
N LYS A 258 17.04 -1.00 9.87
CA LYS A 258 17.92 0.01 10.47
C LYS A 258 18.04 1.20 9.53
N PHE A 259 17.81 2.40 10.05
CA PHE A 259 18.14 3.68 9.42
C PHE A 259 19.65 3.84 9.55
N ALA A 260 20.39 3.38 8.55
CA ALA A 260 21.85 3.33 8.62
C ALA A 260 22.44 4.74 8.57
N GLU A 261 22.00 5.53 7.59
CA GLU A 261 22.49 6.88 7.34
C GLU A 261 21.32 7.79 6.93
N LEU A 262 21.17 8.91 7.62
CA LEU A 262 20.37 10.05 7.18
C LEU A 262 21.21 10.85 6.17
N LEU A 263 20.88 10.74 4.88
CA LEU A 263 21.70 11.30 3.80
C LEU A 263 21.44 12.79 3.61
N THR A 264 20.18 13.17 3.49
CA THR A 264 19.77 14.57 3.30
C THR A 264 18.41 14.83 3.91
N LYS A 265 18.23 16.02 4.47
CA LYS A 265 16.92 16.58 4.78
C LYS A 265 16.41 17.31 3.55
N ILE A 266 15.14 17.11 3.23
CA ILE A 266 14.52 17.70 2.04
C ILE A 266 13.23 18.42 2.42
N ASP A 267 12.86 19.42 1.62
CA ASP A 267 11.53 20.01 1.69
C ASP A 267 10.49 19.00 1.20
N ARG A 268 9.45 18.76 2.01
CA ARG A 268 8.43 17.74 1.74
C ARG A 268 7.68 17.97 0.42
N ARG A 269 7.53 19.22 -0.03
CA ARG A 269 6.70 19.57 -1.20
C ARG A 269 7.53 19.65 -2.48
N SER A 270 8.66 20.34 -2.42
CA SER A 270 9.52 20.59 -3.57
C SER A 270 10.60 19.54 -3.77
N GLY A 271 10.90 18.74 -2.74
CA GLY A 271 11.99 17.77 -2.76
C GLY A 271 13.38 18.42 -2.75
N LYS A 272 13.46 19.76 -2.61
CA LYS A 272 14.73 20.47 -2.56
C LYS A 272 15.51 20.11 -1.30
N GLU A 273 16.82 19.95 -1.46
CA GLU A 273 17.72 19.72 -0.34
C GLU A 273 17.73 20.94 0.60
N LEU A 274 17.57 20.68 1.89
CA LEU A 274 17.60 21.69 2.95
C LEU A 274 18.87 21.58 3.79
N GLU A 275 19.31 20.36 4.06
CA GLU A 275 20.47 20.08 4.92
C GLU A 275 21.09 18.74 4.50
N LYS A 276 22.40 18.71 4.30
CA LYS A 276 23.14 17.47 4.01
C LYS A 276 23.54 16.79 5.32
N GLU A 277 23.40 15.48 5.38
CA GLU A 277 23.76 14.63 6.53
C GLU A 277 23.21 15.14 7.88
N PRO A 278 21.87 15.32 8.00
CA PRO A 278 21.29 15.85 9.22
C PRO A 278 21.53 14.89 10.40
N LYS A 279 21.78 15.44 11.59
CA LYS A 279 22.00 14.64 12.81
C LYS A 279 20.76 13.84 13.22
N PHE A 280 19.58 14.39 12.97
CA PHE A 280 18.30 13.74 13.24
C PHE A 280 17.19 14.31 12.35
N LEU A 281 16.11 13.53 12.19
CA LEU A 281 14.83 13.98 11.63
C LEU A 281 13.79 14.04 12.76
N LYS A 282 12.93 15.05 12.73
CA LYS A 282 11.80 15.19 13.67
C LYS A 282 10.46 15.17 12.94
N ASN A 283 9.37 15.13 13.71
CA ASN A 283 8.01 15.17 13.15
C ASN A 283 7.82 16.33 12.15
N GLY A 284 7.32 16.01 10.96
CA GLY A 284 7.11 16.94 9.85
C GLY A 284 8.29 17.06 8.88
N ASP A 285 9.48 16.60 9.26
CA ASP A 285 10.63 16.58 8.36
C ASP A 285 10.48 15.49 7.29
N ALA A 286 11.06 15.76 6.12
CA ALA A 286 11.30 14.76 5.10
C ALA A 286 12.81 14.60 4.89
N GLY A 287 13.25 13.40 4.52
CA GLY A 287 14.66 13.14 4.27
C GLY A 287 14.91 11.93 3.40
N MET A 288 16.10 11.87 2.81
CA MET A 288 16.64 10.69 2.15
C MET A 288 17.39 9.86 3.19
N VAL A 289 17.03 8.59 3.31
CA VAL A 289 17.57 7.68 4.32
C VAL A 289 18.01 6.39 3.66
N LYS A 290 19.26 6.01 3.93
CA LYS A 290 19.79 4.69 3.61
C LYS A 290 19.37 3.70 4.68
N MET A 291 18.75 2.60 4.25
CA MET A 291 18.10 1.64 5.10
C MET A 291 18.67 0.24 4.88
N ILE A 292 18.83 -0.51 5.98
CA ILE A 292 19.37 -1.88 5.95
C ILE A 292 18.36 -2.81 6.65
N PRO A 293 17.75 -3.76 5.93
CA PRO A 293 16.92 -4.79 6.55
C PRO A 293 17.67 -5.62 7.58
N THR A 294 17.05 -5.90 8.73
CA THR A 294 17.61 -6.82 9.74
C THR A 294 17.44 -8.30 9.37
N LYS A 295 16.52 -8.59 8.45
CA LYS A 295 16.24 -9.93 7.91
C LYS A 295 16.14 -9.82 6.38
N PRO A 296 16.39 -10.91 5.64
CA PRO A 296 16.24 -10.92 4.18
C PRO A 296 14.86 -10.39 3.76
N MET A 297 14.87 -9.40 2.88
CA MET A 297 13.70 -8.65 2.44
C MET A 297 13.82 -8.40 0.93
N VAL A 298 12.70 -8.44 0.22
CA VAL A 298 12.61 -7.95 -1.15
C VAL A 298 11.96 -6.59 -1.09
N VAL A 299 12.54 -5.63 -1.79
CA VAL A 299 11.94 -4.34 -2.09
C VAL A 299 12.35 -3.93 -3.48
N GLU A 300 11.58 -3.04 -4.09
CA GLU A 300 11.85 -2.53 -5.42
C GLU A 300 11.82 -1.00 -5.44
N THR A 301 12.35 -0.40 -6.50
CA THR A 301 12.23 1.05 -6.67
C THR A 301 10.76 1.42 -6.92
N PHE A 302 10.34 2.54 -6.34
CA PHE A 302 8.97 3.02 -6.48
C PHE A 302 8.59 3.32 -7.94
N SER A 303 9.55 3.78 -8.76
CA SER A 303 9.35 4.07 -10.17
C SER A 303 9.07 2.82 -11.01
N GLU A 304 9.73 1.71 -10.69
CA GLU A 304 9.60 0.47 -11.45
C GLU A 304 8.42 -0.36 -10.96
N TYR A 305 8.35 -0.61 -9.65
CA TYR A 305 7.32 -1.46 -9.04
C TYR A 305 6.66 -0.72 -7.85
N PRO A 306 5.71 0.18 -8.12
CA PRO A 306 5.05 1.01 -7.11
C PRO A 306 4.57 0.26 -5.85
N ALA A 307 3.98 -0.93 -6.02
CA ALA A 307 3.44 -1.73 -4.93
C ALA A 307 4.51 -2.30 -3.97
N LEU A 308 5.75 -2.45 -4.44
CA LEU A 308 6.89 -2.97 -3.67
C LEU A 308 7.88 -1.88 -3.25
N GLY A 309 7.64 -0.63 -3.67
CA GLY A 309 8.49 0.52 -3.41
C GLY A 309 7.91 1.53 -2.43
N ARG A 310 6.75 1.26 -1.83
CA ARG A 310 6.10 2.11 -0.81
C ARG A 310 6.03 1.37 0.51
N PHE A 311 6.30 2.07 1.61
CA PHE A 311 6.27 1.46 2.92
C PHE A 311 5.79 2.43 4.00
N ALA A 312 5.29 1.86 5.09
CA ALA A 312 5.05 2.55 6.34
C ALA A 312 6.09 2.12 7.37
N VAL A 313 6.48 3.05 8.23
CA VAL A 313 7.40 2.82 9.34
C VAL A 313 6.59 2.89 10.62
N ARG A 314 6.67 1.83 11.42
CA ARG A 314 5.91 1.70 12.66
C ARG A 314 6.82 1.54 13.86
N ASP A 315 6.44 2.21 14.92
CA ASP A 315 7.06 2.10 16.23
C ASP A 315 5.99 2.31 17.32
N MET A 316 6.09 1.59 18.43
CA MET A 316 5.11 1.62 19.54
C MET A 316 3.64 1.57 19.09
N ARG A 317 3.34 0.77 18.04
CA ARG A 317 2.02 0.62 17.38
C ARG A 317 1.51 1.86 16.63
N GLN A 318 2.28 2.93 16.51
CA GLN A 318 1.95 4.11 15.73
C GLN A 318 2.71 4.14 14.41
N THR A 319 2.15 4.80 13.40
CA THR A 319 2.89 5.08 12.16
C THR A 319 3.75 6.31 12.36
N VAL A 320 5.06 6.11 12.41
CA VAL A 320 6.04 7.18 12.73
C VAL A 320 6.69 7.79 11.49
N ALA A 321 6.63 7.10 10.37
CA ALA A 321 7.01 7.64 9.08
C ALA A 321 6.36 6.85 7.94
N VAL A 322 6.42 7.43 6.76
CA VAL A 322 6.05 6.78 5.50
C VAL A 322 7.12 7.08 4.48
N GLY A 323 7.34 6.17 3.53
CA GLY A 323 8.41 6.37 2.57
C GLY A 323 8.21 5.69 1.23
N VAL A 324 8.99 6.19 0.27
CA VAL A 324 9.09 5.64 -1.08
C VAL A 324 10.54 5.33 -1.39
N ILE A 325 10.79 4.15 -1.95
CA ILE A 325 12.12 3.65 -2.26
C ILE A 325 12.58 4.27 -3.58
N LYS A 326 13.76 4.88 -3.58
CA LYS A 326 14.36 5.56 -4.74
C LYS A 326 15.42 4.70 -5.42
N SER A 327 16.18 3.94 -4.65
CA SER A 327 17.17 3.00 -5.17
C SER A 327 17.29 1.78 -4.26
N VAL A 328 17.67 0.64 -4.84
CA VAL A 328 17.88 -0.62 -4.11
C VAL A 328 19.21 -1.22 -4.57
N GLU A 329 20.07 -1.57 -3.63
CA GLU A 329 21.23 -2.41 -3.89
C GLU A 329 20.81 -3.87 -3.68
N LYS A 330 20.69 -4.63 -4.78
CA LYS A 330 20.26 -6.03 -4.76
C LYS A 330 21.45 -6.94 -4.47
N LYS A 331 21.30 -7.94 -3.59
CA LYS A 331 22.27 -9.02 -3.44
C LYS A 331 22.12 -10.02 -4.58
N ASP A 332 23.23 -10.54 -5.05
CA ASP A 332 23.18 -11.73 -5.89
C ASP A 332 22.83 -12.97 -5.05
N PRO A 333 21.95 -13.84 -5.56
CA PRO A 333 21.50 -15.01 -4.84
C PRO A 333 22.65 -16.05 -4.76
N THR A 334 23.44 -16.00 -3.70
CA THR A 334 24.46 -17.02 -3.42
C THR A 334 23.78 -18.29 -2.88
N GLY A 335 23.95 -19.42 -3.56
CA GLY A 335 23.41 -20.73 -3.12
C GLY A 335 21.92 -20.96 -3.36
N ALA A 336 21.30 -20.23 -4.29
CA ALA A 336 19.88 -20.41 -4.64
C ALA A 336 19.55 -21.86 -5.07
N LYS A 337 18.54 -22.45 -4.41
CA LYS A 337 18.05 -23.79 -4.74
C LYS A 337 17.18 -23.74 -6.00
N VAL A 338 17.61 -24.43 -7.05
CA VAL A 338 16.81 -24.68 -8.26
C VAL A 338 16.17 -26.05 -8.15
N THR A 339 14.84 -26.11 -8.20
CA THR A 339 14.12 -27.40 -8.14
C THR A 339 14.36 -28.22 -9.41
N LYS A 340 14.26 -29.55 -9.32
CA LYS A 340 14.36 -30.45 -10.48
C LYS A 340 13.35 -30.12 -11.59
N SER A 341 12.17 -29.63 -11.22
CA SER A 341 11.12 -29.17 -12.15
C SER A 341 11.55 -27.94 -12.95
N ALA A 342 12.15 -26.95 -12.29
CA ALA A 342 12.68 -25.77 -12.96
C ALA A 342 13.86 -26.09 -13.88
N ALA A 343 14.77 -26.99 -13.44
CA ALA A 343 15.95 -27.37 -14.23
C ALA A 343 15.60 -28.03 -15.58
N LYS A 344 14.45 -28.74 -15.67
CA LYS A 344 13.99 -29.37 -16.92
C LYS A 344 13.41 -28.39 -17.96
N LYS A 345 13.13 -27.14 -17.55
CA LYS A 345 12.50 -26.09 -18.38
C LYS A 345 13.41 -24.87 -18.63
N LYS A 346 14.65 -24.92 -18.14
CA LYS A 346 15.68 -23.96 -18.55
C LYS A 346 15.99 -24.17 -20.01
#